data_AF-A0A7X3YBR0-F1
#
_entry.id   AF-A0A7X3YBR0-F1
#
_cell.length_a   1.000
_cell.length_b   1.000
_cell.length_c   1.000
_cell.angle_alpha   90.00
_cell.angle_beta   90.00
_cell.angle_gamma   90.00
#
_symmetry.space_group_name_H-M   'P 1'
#
loop_
_entity.id
_entity.type
_entity.pdbx_description
1 polymer ?
#
loop_
_entity_poly.entity_id
_entity_poly.type
_entity_poly.pdbx_seq_one_letter_code
_entity_poly.pdbx_strand_id
1 'polypeptide(L)'
;MTGKPGSRETRRQAPKPASPASGRARPAKAPGLALRADLGRSLRLLDDDALDRLVQAALGETRRRGRDVPQGSVDEIRQAEPSGPAKDRAKKAGTADRAGAVTPEQKRLILAAHEAGLTLAAIAREFRLSRPAVQHVIKAAERDRHKTER
;
A
#
# COMPACT_ATOMS: atom_id res chain seq x y z
N MET A 1 -32.72 83.89 0.19
CA MET A 1 -32.56 82.68 -0.63
C MET A 1 -31.07 82.43 -0.82
N THR A 2 -30.61 81.20 -0.56
CA THR A 2 -29.37 80.53 -1.06
C THR A 2 -28.00 81.23 -0.86
N GLY A 3 -26.95 80.65 -0.29
CA GLY A 3 -26.66 79.29 0.15
C GLY A 3 -25.22 79.17 0.67
N LYS A 4 -25.05 78.28 1.67
CA LYS A 4 -23.88 77.50 2.14
C LYS A 4 -22.44 77.97 1.85
N PRO A 5 -21.60 78.16 2.89
CA PRO A 5 -20.15 78.00 2.80
C PRO A 5 -19.76 76.51 2.88
N GLY A 6 -19.04 76.02 1.88
CA GLY A 6 -18.40 74.70 1.88
C GLY A 6 -16.89 74.86 1.86
N SER A 7 -16.20 74.31 2.87
CA SER A 7 -14.88 73.66 2.78
C SER A 7 -14.36 73.39 4.19
N ARG A 8 -14.71 72.23 4.76
CA ARG A 8 -14.03 71.66 5.92
C ARG A 8 -13.54 70.28 5.48
N GLU A 9 -12.33 70.26 4.93
CA GLU A 9 -11.64 69.05 4.50
C GLU A 9 -11.14 68.30 5.74
N THR A 10 -12.03 67.51 6.34
CA THR A 10 -11.64 66.49 7.31
C THR A 10 -10.99 65.34 6.55
N ARG A 11 -9.65 65.32 6.53
CA ARG A 11 -8.83 64.18 6.12
C ARG A 11 -9.13 62.99 7.06
N ARG A 12 -10.14 62.18 6.71
CA ARG A 12 -10.44 60.93 7.40
C ARG A 12 -9.29 59.96 7.15
N GLN A 13 -8.50 59.74 8.18
CA GLN A 13 -7.61 58.59 8.29
C GLN A 13 -8.45 57.31 8.13
N ALA A 14 -8.11 56.48 7.14
CA ALA A 14 -8.70 55.17 6.97
C ALA A 14 -8.22 54.23 8.11
N PRO A 15 -9.10 53.37 8.65
CA PRO A 15 -8.73 52.41 9.68
C PRO A 15 -7.80 51.34 9.10
N LYS A 16 -6.67 51.14 9.78
CA LYS A 16 -5.69 50.08 9.54
C LYS A 16 -6.38 48.72 9.74
N PRO A 17 -6.47 47.84 8.73
CA PRO A 17 -7.00 46.50 8.97
C PRO A 17 -6.02 45.73 9.84
N ALA A 18 -6.49 45.32 11.02
CA ALA A 18 -5.80 44.36 11.86
C ALA A 18 -5.66 43.06 11.08
N SER A 19 -4.41 42.68 10.77
CA SER A 19 -4.10 41.39 10.16
C SER A 19 -4.63 40.28 11.06
N PRO A 20 -5.42 39.33 10.53
CA PRO A 20 -5.93 38.22 11.32
C PRO A 20 -4.74 37.36 11.77
N ALA A 21 -4.73 37.07 13.07
CA ALA A 21 -3.83 36.11 13.68
C ALA A 21 -3.77 34.86 12.81
N SER A 22 -2.55 34.46 12.47
CA SER A 22 -2.24 33.24 11.74
C SER A 22 -2.56 32.04 12.62
N GLY A 23 -3.86 31.77 12.78
CA GLY A 23 -4.37 30.50 13.25
C GLY A 23 -4.04 29.50 12.15
N ARG A 24 -2.94 28.76 12.33
CA ARG A 24 -2.58 27.61 11.51
C ARG A 24 -3.72 26.59 11.65
N ALA A 25 -4.75 26.75 10.83
CA ALA A 25 -5.81 25.78 10.67
C ALA A 25 -5.14 24.49 10.21
N ARG A 26 -5.02 23.55 11.14
CA ARG A 26 -4.63 22.18 10.88
C ARG A 26 -5.56 21.70 9.75
N PRO A 27 -5.05 21.22 8.60
CA PRO A 27 -5.92 20.78 7.53
C PRO A 27 -6.86 19.71 8.11
N ALA A 28 -8.15 20.01 8.12
CA ALA A 28 -9.17 19.06 8.49
C ALA A 28 -8.97 17.85 7.58
N LYS A 29 -8.74 16.68 8.19
CA LYS A 29 -8.65 15.41 7.44
C LYS A 29 -9.96 15.30 6.68
N ALA A 30 -9.88 15.38 5.34
CA ALA A 30 -11.05 15.21 4.50
C ALA A 30 -11.75 13.91 4.94
N PRO A 31 -13.09 13.92 5.11
CA PRO A 31 -13.82 12.72 5.45
C PRO A 31 -13.48 11.68 4.39
N GLY A 32 -12.79 10.62 4.81
CA GLY A 32 -12.46 9.52 3.92
C GLY A 32 -13.77 8.93 3.47
N LEU A 33 -14.16 9.18 2.22
CA LEU A 33 -15.22 8.45 1.55
C LEU A 33 -14.82 6.98 1.60
N ALA A 34 -15.35 6.27 2.59
CA ALA A 34 -15.16 4.84 2.70
C ALA A 34 -15.88 4.23 1.51
N LEU A 35 -15.11 3.59 0.63
CA LEU A 35 -15.67 2.69 -0.36
C LEU A 35 -16.60 1.72 0.39
N ARG A 36 -17.74 1.36 -0.21
CA ARG A 36 -18.66 0.40 0.40
C ARG A 36 -17.84 -0.83 0.82
N ALA A 37 -18.09 -1.35 2.03
CA ALA A 37 -17.36 -2.49 2.58
C ALA A 37 -17.35 -3.70 1.64
N ASP A 38 -18.36 -3.79 0.76
CA ASP A 38 -18.55 -4.87 -0.21
C ASP A 38 -17.97 -4.57 -1.61
N LEU A 39 -16.93 -3.72 -1.70
CA LEU A 39 -16.27 -3.40 -2.96
C LEU A 39 -15.76 -4.66 -3.68
N GLY A 40 -15.18 -5.61 -2.94
CA GLY A 40 -14.66 -6.85 -3.52
C GLY A 40 -15.73 -7.67 -4.23
N ARG A 41 -16.95 -7.75 -3.68
CA ARG A 41 -18.07 -8.43 -4.35
C ARG A 41 -18.61 -7.61 -5.51
N SER A 42 -18.65 -6.29 -5.36
CA SER A 42 -19.10 -5.39 -6.43
C SER A 42 -18.20 -5.48 -7.66
N LEU A 43 -16.88 -5.60 -7.47
CA LEU A 43 -15.91 -5.78 -8.55
C LEU A 43 -16.09 -7.10 -9.32
N ARG A 44 -16.57 -8.16 -8.66
CA ARG A 44 -16.86 -9.45 -9.31
C ARG A 44 -18.10 -9.42 -10.21
N LEU A 45 -18.92 -8.38 -10.08
CA LEU A 45 -20.11 -8.19 -10.91
C LEU A 45 -19.83 -7.33 -12.14
N LEU A 46 -18.64 -6.74 -12.26
CA LEU A 46 -18.24 -6.00 -13.45
C LEU A 46 -17.80 -7.00 -14.53
N ASP A 47 -18.15 -6.68 -15.77
CA ASP A 47 -17.55 -7.29 -16.95
C ASP A 47 -16.13 -6.76 -17.18
N ASP A 48 -15.37 -7.46 -18.03
CA ASP A 48 -13.96 -7.13 -18.28
C ASP A 48 -13.79 -5.71 -18.84
N ASP A 49 -14.74 -5.25 -19.65
CA ASP A 49 -14.76 -3.89 -20.21
C ASP A 49 -14.97 -2.82 -19.14
N ALA A 50 -15.92 -3.00 -18.22
CA ALA A 50 -16.12 -2.06 -17.12
C ALA A 50 -14.95 -2.09 -16.13
N LEU A 51 -14.36 -3.27 -15.91
CA LEU A 51 -13.19 -3.42 -15.05
C LEU A 51 -11.99 -2.65 -15.62
N ASP A 52 -11.75 -2.70 -16.92
CA ASP A 52 -10.69 -1.92 -17.56
C ASP A 52 -10.89 -0.42 -17.46
N ARG A 53 -12.12 0.05 -17.70
CA ARG A 53 -12.46 1.46 -17.54
C ARG A 53 -12.19 1.92 -16.11
N LEU A 54 -12.52 1.09 -15.12
CA LEU A 54 -12.26 1.39 -13.72
C LEU A 54 -10.75 1.45 -13.42
N VAL A 55 -9.97 0.51 -13.95
CA VAL A 55 -8.51 0.51 -13.80
C VAL A 55 -7.91 1.78 -14.41
N GLN A 56 -8.29 2.13 -15.64
CA GLN A 56 -7.80 3.35 -16.30
C GLN A 56 -8.15 4.62 -15.51
N ALA A 57 -9.39 4.73 -15.00
CA ALA A 57 -9.82 5.84 -14.17
C ALA A 57 -9.02 5.93 -12.86
N ALA A 58 -8.78 4.80 -12.19
CA ALA A 58 -8.01 4.73 -10.95
C ALA A 58 -6.53 5.11 -11.17
N LEU A 59 -5.93 4.69 -12.29
CA LEU A 59 -4.58 5.09 -12.68
C LEU A 59 -4.50 6.59 -12.96
N GLY A 60 -5.48 7.15 -13.70
CA GLY A 60 -5.57 8.59 -13.95
C GLY A 60 -5.69 9.41 -12.66
N GLU A 61 -6.51 8.96 -11.72
CA GLU A 61 -6.64 9.55 -10.39
C GLU A 61 -5.34 9.49 -9.59
N THR A 62 -4.61 8.37 -9.67
CA THR A 62 -3.32 8.17 -9.00
C THR A 62 -2.27 9.15 -9.51
N ARG A 63 -2.20 9.35 -10.83
CA ARG A 63 -1.34 10.37 -11.46
C ARG A 63 -1.72 11.78 -11.01
N ARG A 64 -3.02 12.11 -10.99
CA ARG A 64 -3.51 13.43 -10.52
C ARG A 64 -3.09 13.72 -9.07
N ARG A 65 -3.00 12.67 -8.23
CA ARG A 65 -2.54 12.77 -6.84
C ARG A 65 -1.02 12.76 -6.69
N GLY A 66 -0.27 12.80 -7.80
CA GLY A 66 1.20 12.81 -7.79
C GLY A 66 1.80 11.54 -7.18
N ARG A 67 1.10 10.41 -7.29
CA ARG A 67 1.62 9.11 -6.85
C ARG A 67 2.17 8.36 -8.05
N ASP A 68 3.27 7.65 -7.82
CA ASP A 68 3.86 6.78 -8.83
C ASP A 68 2.83 5.73 -9.26
N VAL A 69 2.50 5.75 -10.55
CA VAL A 69 1.74 4.69 -11.18
C VAL A 69 2.75 3.60 -11.56
N PRO A 70 2.48 2.31 -11.24
CA PRO A 70 3.31 1.22 -11.74
C PRO A 70 3.49 1.37 -13.25
N GLN A 71 4.73 1.39 -13.71
CA GLN A 71 5.04 1.38 -15.14
C GLN A 71 4.78 -0.02 -15.67
N GLY A 72 3.50 -0.33 -15.92
CA GLY A 72 3.05 -1.56 -16.54
C GLY A 72 1.84 -1.26 -17.40
N SER A 73 1.74 -1.95 -18.53
CA SER A 73 0.54 -1.97 -19.36
C SER A 73 -0.62 -2.63 -18.60
N VAL A 74 -1.87 -2.30 -18.93
CA VAL A 74 -3.06 -2.85 -18.24
C VAL A 74 -3.06 -4.39 -18.30
N ASP A 75 -2.54 -4.96 -19.38
CA ASP A 75 -2.35 -6.41 -19.54
C ASP A 75 -1.29 -6.99 -18.59
N GLU A 76 -0.21 -6.27 -18.28
CA GLU A 76 0.76 -6.69 -17.25
C GLU A 76 0.16 -6.62 -15.84
N ILE A 77 -0.75 -5.67 -15.59
CA ILE A 77 -1.48 -5.57 -14.31
C ILE A 77 -2.52 -6.70 -14.18
N ARG A 78 -3.13 -7.14 -15.28
CA ARG A 78 -4.05 -8.29 -15.32
C ARG A 78 -3.34 -9.63 -15.11
N GLN A 79 -2.13 -9.78 -15.64
CA GLN A 79 -1.31 -10.99 -15.48
C GLN A 79 -0.51 -11.03 -14.18
N ALA A 80 -0.53 -9.94 -13.39
CA ALA A 80 -0.08 -10.00 -12.02
C ALA A 80 -1.07 -10.86 -11.22
N GLU A 81 -0.79 -12.18 -11.18
CA GLU A 81 -1.33 -13.14 -10.22
C GLU A 81 -1.62 -12.47 -8.87
N PRO A 82 -2.72 -12.80 -8.16
CA PRO A 82 -3.13 -12.15 -6.92
C PRO A 82 -2.13 -12.46 -5.79
N SER A 83 -1.00 -11.78 -5.83
CA SER A 83 0.12 -11.92 -4.92
C SER A 83 -0.11 -11.02 -3.73
N GLY A 84 -1.09 -11.37 -2.89
CA GLY A 84 -1.16 -10.93 -1.51
C GLY A 84 -1.38 -9.42 -1.27
N PRO A 85 -1.55 -9.02 -0.01
CA PRO A 85 -2.10 -7.73 0.35
C PRO A 85 -1.09 -6.59 0.14
N ALA A 86 -1.58 -5.52 -0.47
CA ALA A 86 -0.91 -4.22 -0.56
C ALA A 86 -0.27 -3.80 0.77
N LYS A 87 1.07 -3.83 0.83
CA LYS A 87 1.86 -3.28 1.93
C LYS A 87 2.96 -2.36 1.41
N ASP A 88 2.54 -1.24 0.83
CA ASP A 88 3.39 -0.05 0.73
C ASP A 88 2.75 1.12 1.46
N ARG A 89 2.80 1.03 2.80
CA ARG A 89 2.78 2.18 3.72
C ARG A 89 3.09 1.76 5.15
N ALA A 90 4.35 1.40 5.41
CA ALA A 90 4.93 1.53 6.75
C ALA A 90 6.46 1.44 6.70
N LYS A 91 7.11 2.56 6.37
CA LYS A 91 8.47 2.80 6.87
C LYS A 91 8.37 2.99 8.39
N LYS A 92 8.61 1.91 9.15
CA LYS A 92 9.37 1.86 10.42
C LYS A 92 9.07 0.55 11.18
N ALA A 93 10.14 -0.04 11.69
CA ALA A 93 10.21 -1.14 12.65
C ALA A 93 10.02 -2.57 12.11
N GLY A 94 11.12 -3.15 11.64
CA GLY A 94 11.57 -4.49 12.02
C GLY A 94 10.53 -5.61 12.10
N THR A 95 10.14 -6.17 10.95
CA THR A 95 9.81 -7.60 10.77
C THR A 95 9.57 -7.80 9.29
N ALA A 96 10.65 -8.01 8.54
CA ALA A 96 10.57 -8.51 7.19
C ALA A 96 10.01 -9.94 7.27
N ASP A 97 8.71 -10.06 7.07
CA ASP A 97 8.05 -11.29 6.65
C ASP A 97 8.60 -11.57 5.24
N ARG A 98 9.74 -12.28 5.19
CA ARG A 98 10.34 -12.77 3.95
C ARG A 98 9.47 -13.93 3.46
N ALA A 99 8.32 -13.59 2.89
CA ALA A 99 7.65 -14.43 1.89
C ALA A 99 8.37 -14.36 0.53
N GLY A 100 9.69 -14.10 0.54
CA GLY A 100 10.56 -14.23 -0.61
C GLY A 100 10.90 -15.69 -0.79
N ALA A 101 10.85 -16.18 -2.02
CA ALA A 101 11.17 -17.55 -2.41
C ALA A 101 12.36 -18.11 -1.61
N VAL A 102 12.16 -19.26 -0.95
CA VAL A 102 13.22 -19.94 -0.19
C VAL A 102 14.37 -20.25 -1.15
N THR A 103 15.54 -19.66 -0.89
CA THR A 103 16.70 -19.84 -1.78
C THR A 103 17.19 -21.29 -1.73
N PRO A 104 17.84 -21.81 -2.79
CA PRO A 104 18.39 -23.16 -2.78
C PRO A 104 19.35 -23.43 -1.60
N GLU A 105 20.11 -22.41 -1.19
CA GLU A 105 20.99 -22.46 -0.03
C GLU A 105 20.21 -22.60 1.28
N GLN A 106 19.15 -21.80 1.48
CA GLN A 106 18.27 -21.91 2.64
C GLN A 106 17.60 -23.28 2.73
N LYS A 107 17.22 -23.88 1.60
CA LYS A 107 16.64 -25.24 1.58
C LYS A 107 17.61 -26.25 2.18
N ARG A 108 18.90 -26.20 1.82
CA ARG A 108 19.93 -27.10 2.37
C ARG A 108 20.09 -26.94 3.88
N LEU A 109 20.12 -25.69 4.35
CA LEU A 109 20.25 -25.39 5.78
C LEU A 109 19.01 -25.82 6.58
N ILE A 110 17.81 -25.62 6.03
CA ILE A 110 16.55 -26.09 6.62
C ILE A 110 16.55 -27.61 6.76
N LEU A 111 16.99 -28.32 5.72
CA LEU A 111 17.07 -29.79 5.75
C LEU A 111 18.11 -30.27 6.76
N ALA A 112 19.30 -29.67 6.80
CA ALA A 112 20.32 -30.00 7.79
C ALA A 112 19.84 -29.75 9.23
N ALA A 113 19.12 -28.65 9.47
CA ALA A 113 18.55 -28.34 10.78
C ALA A 113 17.44 -29.34 11.17
N HIS A 114 16.62 -29.76 10.19
CA HIS A 114 15.61 -30.80 10.42
C HIS A 114 16.24 -32.16 10.72
N GLU A 115 17.29 -32.55 10.00
CA GLU A 115 18.06 -33.78 10.25
C GLU A 115 18.79 -33.75 11.59
N ALA A 116 19.20 -32.57 12.05
CA ALA A 116 19.74 -32.35 13.40
C ALA A 116 18.66 -32.39 14.51
N GLY A 117 17.39 -32.65 14.17
CA GLY A 117 16.29 -32.80 15.13
C GLY A 117 15.67 -31.49 15.62
N LEU A 118 15.94 -30.35 14.97
CA LEU A 118 15.29 -29.09 15.34
C LEU A 118 13.81 -29.11 14.94
N THR A 119 12.98 -28.56 15.83
CA THR A 119 11.53 -28.42 15.55
C THR A 119 11.28 -27.43 14.41
N LEU A 120 10.23 -27.68 13.62
CA LEU A 120 9.80 -26.77 12.54
C LEU A 120 9.60 -25.32 13.00
N ALA A 121 9.15 -25.14 14.25
CA ALA A 121 8.96 -23.82 14.84
C ALA A 121 10.29 -23.10 15.11
N ALA A 122 11.33 -23.82 15.54
CA ALA A 122 12.65 -23.27 15.75
C ALA A 122 13.28 -22.87 14.41
N ILE A 123 13.20 -23.75 13.41
CA ILE A 123 13.68 -23.49 12.04
C ILE A 123 12.95 -22.27 11.44
N ALA A 124 11.62 -22.22 11.54
CA ALA A 124 10.84 -21.09 11.05
C ALA A 124 11.28 -19.73 11.66
N ARG A 125 11.62 -19.73 12.96
CA ARG A 125 12.12 -18.54 13.66
C ARG A 125 13.51 -18.14 13.16
N GLU A 126 14.42 -19.12 13.03
CA GLU A 126 15.80 -18.88 12.61
C GLU A 126 15.86 -18.32 11.19
N PHE A 127 15.15 -18.95 10.26
CA PHE A 127 15.14 -18.56 8.85
C PHE A 127 14.14 -17.44 8.54
N ARG A 128 13.37 -16.97 9.53
CA ARG A 128 12.28 -15.98 9.39
C ARG A 128 11.29 -16.36 8.27
N LEU A 129 10.96 -17.65 8.24
CA LEU A 129 10.02 -18.24 7.28
C LEU A 129 8.73 -18.62 8.00
N SER A 130 7.65 -18.74 7.25
CA SER A 130 6.42 -19.32 7.78
C SER A 130 6.59 -20.82 8.04
N ARG A 131 5.95 -21.35 9.08
CA ARG A 131 5.95 -22.81 9.36
C ARG A 131 5.53 -23.65 8.15
N PRO A 132 4.47 -23.27 7.39
CA PRO A 132 4.10 -23.98 6.17
C PRO A 132 5.21 -23.98 5.11
N ALA A 133 5.99 -22.90 4.97
CA ALA A 133 7.09 -22.85 4.02
C ALA A 133 8.20 -23.85 4.37
N VAL A 134 8.57 -23.94 5.66
CA VAL A 134 9.55 -24.93 6.15
C VAL A 134 9.03 -26.36 5.92
N GLN A 135 7.77 -26.61 6.25
CA GLN A 135 7.15 -27.93 6.04
C GLN A 135 7.11 -28.33 4.55
N HIS A 136 6.84 -27.37 3.66
CA HIS A 136 6.83 -27.61 2.22
C HIS A 136 8.23 -27.97 1.70
N VAL A 137 9.28 -27.31 2.19
CA VAL A 137 10.67 -27.62 1.82
C VAL A 137 11.05 -29.05 2.21
N ILE A 138 10.70 -29.47 3.42
CA ILE A 138 11.00 -30.82 3.91
C ILE A 138 10.23 -31.88 3.09
N LYS A 139 8.93 -31.70 2.91
CA LYS A 139 8.10 -32.62 2.10
C LYS A 139 8.56 -32.71 0.65
N ALA A 140 9.01 -31.60 0.07
CA ALA A 140 9.56 -31.61 -1.29
C ALA A 140 10.84 -32.44 -1.37
N ALA A 141 11.75 -32.28 -0.41
CA ALA A 141 12.99 -33.05 -0.35
C ALA A 141 12.76 -34.55 -0.13
N GLU A 142 11.78 -34.94 0.69
CA GLU A 142 11.39 -36.35 0.89
C GLU A 142 10.90 -36.99 -0.41
N ARG A 143 10.07 -36.28 -1.19
CA ARG A 143 9.59 -36.76 -2.49
C ARG A 143 10.74 -36.96 -3.49
N ASP A 144 11.71 -36.05 -3.48
CA ASP A 144 12.88 -36.13 -4.38
C ASP A 144 13.76 -37.34 -4.03
N ARG A 145 13.95 -37.65 -2.73
CA ARG A 145 14.67 -38.85 -2.29
C ARG A 145 14.02 -40.14 -2.78
N HIS A 146 12.70 -40.27 -2.63
CA HIS A 146 11.96 -41.45 -3.09
C HIS A 146 11.93 -41.62 -4.62
N LYS A 147 12.16 -40.55 -5.39
CA LYS A 147 12.26 -40.62 -6.85
C LYS A 147 13.61 -41.16 -7.34
N THR A 148 14.65 -41.10 -6.51
CA THR A 148 16.02 -41.43 -6.93
C THR A 148 16.36 -42.91 -6.69
N GLU A 149 15.50 -43.65 -5.98
CA GLU A 149 15.65 -45.09 -5.69
C GLU A 149 14.79 -46.00 -6.59
N ARG A 150 14.20 -45.46 -7.67
CA ARG A 150 13.47 -46.23 -8.70
C ARG A 150 14.15 -46.09 -10.04
#